data_AF-A0A933WQV0-F1
#
_entry.id   AF-A0A933WQV0-F1
#
_cell.length_a   1.000
_cell.length_b   1.000
_cell.length_c   1.000
_cell.angle_alpha   90.00
_cell.angle_beta   90.00
_cell.angle_gamma   90.00
#
_symmetry.space_group_name_H-M   'P 1'
#
loop_
_entity.id
_entity.type
_entity.pdbx_description
1 polymer ?
#
loop_
_entity_poly.entity_id
_entity_poly.type
_entity_poly.pdbx_seq_one_letter_code
_entity_poly.pdbx_strand_id
1 'polypeptide(L)'
;MTCEQIDELLSDLLDNELADGVRAGVEAHLASCDTCAESYRALKRTVRFVRAHAGTAPRPGTPGGVYQEFTRALMDDSGTDAPEQILIRGIAGRRNEGRPL
;
A
#
# COMPACT_ATOMS: atom_id res chain seq x y z
N MET A 1 16.30 3.07 -24.30
CA MET A 1 15.01 3.31 -23.62
C MET A 1 15.12 4.61 -22.86
N THR A 2 14.06 5.42 -22.87
CA THR A 2 13.98 6.69 -22.13
C THR A 2 13.54 6.45 -20.68
N CYS A 3 13.79 7.38 -19.77
CA CYS A 3 13.35 7.24 -18.38
C CYS A 3 11.82 7.12 -18.25
N GLU A 4 11.07 7.81 -19.11
CA GLU A 4 9.60 7.74 -19.18
C GLU A 4 9.12 6.33 -19.52
N GLN A 5 9.71 5.72 -20.56
CA GLN A 5 9.41 4.31 -20.91
C GLN A 5 9.77 3.35 -19.79
N ILE A 6 10.81 3.64 -19.02
CA ILE A 6 11.23 2.78 -17.92
C ILE A 6 10.22 2.82 -16.79
N ASP A 7 9.72 4.02 -16.42
CA ASP A 7 8.74 4.20 -15.36
C ASP A 7 7.47 3.36 -15.60
N GLU A 8 6.99 3.35 -16.85
CA GLU A 8 5.83 2.53 -17.26
C GLU A 8 6.08 1.02 -17.13
N LEU A 9 7.33 0.57 -17.28
CA LEU A 9 7.70 -0.86 -17.31
C LEU A 9 8.18 -1.41 -15.96
N LEU A 10 8.34 -0.56 -14.93
CA LEU A 10 8.89 -1.01 -13.64
C LEU A 10 7.99 -2.01 -12.91
N SER A 11 6.66 -1.86 -13.03
CA SER A 11 5.69 -2.78 -12.42
C SER A 11 5.75 -4.15 -13.07
N ASP A 12 5.69 -4.21 -14.41
CA ASP A 12 5.79 -5.45 -15.19
C ASP A 12 7.13 -6.16 -14.94
N LEU A 13 8.22 -5.40 -14.76
CA LEU A 13 9.52 -5.97 -14.38
C LEU A 13 9.44 -6.66 -13.01
N LEU A 14 8.78 -6.05 -12.02
CA LEU A 14 8.62 -6.64 -10.67
C LEU A 14 7.75 -7.89 -10.67
N ASP A 15 6.73 -7.91 -11.53
CA ASP A 15 5.78 -9.02 -11.65
C ASP A 15 6.25 -10.10 -12.62
N ASN A 16 7.44 -9.92 -13.20
CA ASN A 16 8.08 -10.84 -14.13
C ASN A 16 7.30 -11.05 -15.44
N GLU A 17 6.61 -10.01 -15.91
CA GLU A 17 5.70 -10.05 -17.07
C GLU A 17 6.34 -9.49 -18.36
N LEU A 18 7.55 -8.95 -18.28
CA LEU A 18 8.30 -8.47 -19.44
C LEU A 18 8.88 -9.62 -20.27
N ALA A 19 8.71 -9.53 -21.59
CA ALA A 19 9.42 -10.34 -22.57
C ALA A 19 10.95 -10.10 -22.47
N ASP A 20 11.75 -11.13 -22.76
CA ASP A 20 13.20 -11.15 -22.53
C ASP A 20 13.95 -9.95 -23.14
N GLY A 21 13.61 -9.57 -24.38
CA GLY A 21 14.24 -8.44 -25.05
C GLY A 21 13.94 -7.09 -24.39
N VAL A 22 12.71 -6.92 -23.86
CA VAL A 22 12.31 -5.71 -23.14
C VAL A 22 12.98 -5.67 -21.78
N ARG A 23 12.98 -6.80 -21.06
CA ARG A 23 13.66 -6.94 -19.77
C ARG A 23 15.13 -6.56 -19.85
N ALA A 24 15.86 -7.10 -20.83
CA ALA A 24 17.27 -6.77 -21.00
C ALA A 24 17.51 -5.27 -21.21
N GLY A 25 16.63 -4.61 -21.98
CA GLY A 25 16.69 -3.16 -22.18
C GLY A 25 16.43 -2.35 -20.90
N VAL A 26 15.44 -2.77 -20.11
CA VAL A 26 15.11 -2.13 -18.82
C VAL A 26 16.27 -2.31 -17.84
N GLU A 27 16.80 -3.54 -17.69
CA GLU A 27 17.93 -3.84 -16.80
C GLU A 27 19.18 -3.06 -17.20
N ALA A 28 19.48 -2.94 -18.50
CA ALA A 28 20.59 -2.12 -18.99
C ALA A 28 20.41 -0.64 -18.63
N HIS A 29 19.19 -0.09 -18.74
CA HIS A 29 18.93 1.29 -18.36
C HIS A 29 19.10 1.50 -16.85
N LEU A 30 18.53 0.61 -16.02
CA LEU A 30 18.65 0.65 -14.57
C LEU A 30 20.10 0.56 -14.10
N ALA A 31 20.98 -0.09 -14.86
CA ALA A 31 22.42 -0.13 -14.57
C ALA A 31 23.15 1.20 -14.86
N SER A 32 22.58 2.05 -15.72
CA SER A 32 23.19 3.32 -16.16
C SER A 32 22.53 4.59 -15.62
N CYS A 33 21.34 4.47 -15.01
CA CYS A 33 20.53 5.60 -14.57
C CYS A 33 20.16 5.46 -13.09
N ASP A 34 20.81 6.26 -12.25
CA ASP A 34 20.62 6.22 -10.79
C ASP A 34 19.18 6.56 -10.39
N THR A 35 18.56 7.56 -11.02
CA THR A 35 17.18 7.96 -10.75
C THR A 35 16.19 6.82 -10.96
N CYS A 36 16.26 6.14 -12.11
CA CYS A 36 15.37 5.00 -12.39
C CYS A 36 15.68 3.82 -11.48
N ALA A 37 16.94 3.59 -11.14
CA ALA A 37 17.33 2.55 -10.19
C ALA A 37 16.79 2.80 -8.77
N GLU A 38 16.78 4.06 -8.32
CA GLU A 38 16.18 4.46 -7.05
C GLU A 38 14.67 4.25 -7.04
N SER A 39 13.97 4.69 -8.09
CA SER A 39 12.53 4.46 -8.26
C SER A 39 12.18 2.96 -8.21
N TYR A 40 12.93 2.13 -8.95
CA TYR A 40 12.73 0.68 -8.94
C TYR A 40 12.96 0.07 -7.55
N ARG A 41 14.01 0.48 -6.84
CA ARG A 41 14.26 0.02 -5.45
C ARG A 41 13.15 0.45 -4.49
N ALA A 42 12.62 1.67 -4.63
CA ALA A 42 11.52 2.16 -3.83
C ALA A 42 10.23 1.36 -4.08
N LEU A 43 9.86 1.16 -5.34
CA LEU A 43 8.71 0.36 -5.73
C LEU A 43 8.84 -1.09 -5.21
N LYS A 44 10.02 -1.70 -5.39
CA LYS A 44 10.31 -3.06 -4.88
C LYS A 44 10.13 -3.18 -3.36
N ARG A 45 10.57 -2.17 -2.59
CA ARG A 45 10.37 -2.14 -1.13
C ARG A 45 8.89 -2.04 -0.77
N THR A 46 8.13 -1.18 -1.44
CA THR A 46 6.69 -1.02 -1.22
C THR A 46 5.94 -2.31 -1.52
N VAL A 47 6.17 -2.92 -2.69
CA VAL A 47 5.54 -4.19 -3.06
C VAL A 47 5.88 -5.30 -2.08
N ARG A 48 7.15 -5.40 -1.64
CA ARG A 48 7.55 -6.36 -0.61
C ARG A 48 6.80 -6.14 0.70
N PHE A 49 6.69 -4.90 1.16
CA PHE A 49 5.97 -4.56 2.39
C PHE A 49 4.50 -4.96 2.27
N VAL A 50 3.82 -4.55 1.19
CA VAL A 50 2.41 -4.89 0.96
C VAL A 50 2.22 -6.40 0.91
N ARG A 51 3.06 -7.15 0.17
CA ARG A 51 2.98 -8.62 0.10
C ARG A 51 3.20 -9.28 1.46
N ALA A 52 4.13 -8.78 2.27
CA ALA A 52 4.42 -9.32 3.60
C ALA A 52 3.28 -9.09 4.61
N HIS A 53 2.45 -8.08 4.38
CA HIS A 53 1.32 -7.73 5.25
C HIS A 53 -0.05 -8.02 4.61
N ALA A 54 -0.08 -8.50 3.37
CA ALA A 54 -1.30 -8.88 2.67
C ALA A 54 -2.04 -9.97 3.47
N GLY A 55 -3.35 -9.79 3.65
CA GLY A 55 -4.17 -10.70 4.45
C GLY A 55 -4.04 -10.54 5.96
N THR A 56 -3.15 -9.67 6.46
CA THR A 56 -3.12 -9.32 7.88
C THR A 56 -4.26 -8.33 8.16
N ALA A 57 -5.22 -8.73 9.00
CA ALA A 57 -6.28 -7.83 9.41
C ALA A 57 -5.69 -6.62 10.16
N PRO A 58 -6.08 -5.39 9.80
CA PRO A 58 -5.75 -4.22 10.57
C PRO A 58 -6.12 -4.40 12.05
N ARG A 59 -5.22 -3.99 12.94
CA ARG A 59 -5.47 -4.09 14.39
C ARG A 59 -6.65 -3.17 14.77
N PRO A 60 -7.60 -3.62 15.62
CA PRO A 60 -8.67 -2.77 16.13
C PRO A 60 -8.15 -1.48 16.75
N GLY A 61 -8.89 -0.38 16.57
CA GLY A 61 -8.51 0.96 17.07
C GLY A 61 -7.40 1.67 16.26
N THR A 62 -6.73 1.00 15.32
CA THR A 62 -5.86 1.70 14.35
C THR A 62 -6.70 2.35 13.24
N PRO A 63 -6.16 3.32 12.48
CA PRO A 63 -6.90 3.90 11.36
C PRO A 63 -7.44 2.86 10.36
N GLY A 64 -6.64 1.83 10.04
CA GLY A 64 -7.07 0.74 9.18
C GLY A 64 -8.15 -0.15 9.82
N GLY A 65 -8.06 -0.40 11.13
CA GLY A 65 -9.06 -1.17 11.87
C GLY A 65 -10.42 -0.47 11.94
N VAL A 66 -10.41 0.83 12.25
CA VAL A 66 -11.63 1.66 12.26
C VAL A 66 -12.28 1.70 10.88
N TYR A 67 -11.49 1.87 9.81
CA TYR A 67 -12.00 1.82 8.45
C TYR A 67 -12.64 0.47 8.13
N GLN A 68 -11.99 -0.65 8.49
CA GLN A 68 -12.52 -1.98 8.24
C GLN A 68 -13.83 -2.24 9.01
N GLU A 69 -13.91 -1.84 10.28
CA GLU A 69 -15.13 -1.94 11.10
C GLU A 69 -16.27 -1.11 10.52
N PHE A 70 -15.98 0.14 10.14
CA PHE A 70 -16.95 1.03 9.49
C PHE A 70 -17.48 0.44 8.18
N THR A 71 -16.59 -0.02 7.30
CA THR A 71 -16.97 -0.63 6.02
C THR A 71 -17.82 -1.89 6.23
N ARG A 72 -17.52 -2.70 7.25
CA ARG A 72 -18.33 -3.87 7.60
C ARG A 72 -19.73 -3.46 8.05
N ALA A 73 -19.84 -2.46 8.94
CA ALA A 73 -21.13 -1.97 9.43
C ALA A 73 -22.00 -1.37 8.30
N LEU A 74 -21.39 -0.70 7.33
CA LEU A 74 -22.11 -0.20 6.14
C LEU A 74 -22.73 -1.31 5.29
N MET A 75 -22.10 -2.49 5.26
CA MET A 75 -22.57 -3.64 4.45
C MET A 75 -23.58 -4.52 5.19
N ASP A 76 -23.76 -4.30 6.49
CA ASP A 76 -24.67 -5.08 7.33
C ASP A 76 -25.98 -4.33 7.56
N ASP A 77 -27.00 -4.64 6.76
CA ASP A 77 -28.35 -4.06 6.86
C ASP A 77 -29.10 -4.48 8.14
N SER A 78 -28.52 -5.40 8.91
CA SER A 78 -29.05 -5.90 10.19
C SER A 78 -28.23 -5.45 11.41
N GLY A 79 -27.20 -4.63 11.20
CA GLY A 79 -26.21 -4.26 12.20
C GLY A 79 -26.77 -3.43 13.36
N THR A 80 -26.18 -3.62 14.54
CA THR A 80 -26.56 -2.92 15.79
C THR A 80 -25.82 -1.60 16.01
N ASP A 81 -24.63 -1.45 15.44
CA ASP A 81 -23.83 -0.23 15.57
C ASP A 81 -23.95 0.62 14.30
N ALA A 82 -24.41 1.86 14.47
CA ALA A 82 -24.51 2.79 13.37
C ALA A 82 -23.08 3.17 12.87
N PRO A 83 -22.79 3.11 11.56
CA PRO A 83 -21.43 3.31 11.03
C PRO A 83 -20.76 4.61 11.48
N GLU A 84 -21.51 5.69 11.63
CA GLU A 84 -20.99 6.97 12.12
C GLU A 84 -20.45 6.90 13.55
N GLN A 85 -20.99 6.04 14.41
CA GLN A 85 -20.53 5.88 15.78
C GLN A 85 -19.17 5.20 15.85
N ILE A 86 -18.87 4.30 14.91
CA ILE A 86 -17.56 3.64 14.78
C ILE A 86 -16.47 4.67 14.46
N LEU A 87 -16.74 5.57 13.50
CA LEU A 87 -15.81 6.66 13.15
C LEU A 87 -15.57 7.61 14.32
N ILE A 88 -16.65 8.04 15.00
CA ILE A 88 -16.55 8.94 16.15
C ILE A 88 -15.70 8.32 17.27
N ARG A 89 -15.94 7.04 17.60
CA ARG A 89 -15.16 6.31 18.62
C ARG A 89 -13.68 6.20 18.22
N GLY A 90 -13.40 5.86 16.96
CA GLY A 90 -12.04 5.77 16.44
C GLY A 90 -11.27 7.09 16.47
N ILE A 91 -11.94 8.22 16.24
CA ILE A 91 -11.33 9.56 16.32
C ILE A 91 -11.13 9.98 17.79
N ALA A 92 -12.11 9.71 18.65
CA ALA A 92 -12.07 10.08 20.07
C ALA A 92 -11.03 9.28 20.87
N GLY A 93 -10.88 7.98 20.60
CA GLY A 93 -9.90 7.11 21.28
C GLY A 93 -8.45 7.59 21.12
N ARG A 94 -8.11 8.16 19.95
CA ARG A 94 -6.78 8.71 19.68
C ARG A 94 -6.42 9.95 20.51
N ARG A 95 -7.41 10.68 21.06
CA ARG A 95 -7.13 11.85 21.91
C ARG A 95 -6.57 11.47 23.29
N ASN A 96 -6.73 10.22 23.72
CA ASN A 96 -6.26 9.75 25.03
C ASN A 96 -4.88 9.07 25.00
N GLU A 97 -4.35 8.68 23.84
CA GLU A 97 -3.06 7.98 23.71
C GLU A 97 -1.84 8.94 23.60
N GLY A 98 -2.06 10.26 23.64
CA GLY A 98 -1.04 11.29 23.40
C GLY A 98 -0.74 12.26 24.56
N ARG A 99 -1.27 12.04 25.78
CA ARG A 99 -0.89 12.85 26.95
C ARG A 99 0.23 12.13 27.73
N PRO A 100 1.46 12.68 27.79
CA PRO A 100 2.36 12.29 28.87
C PRO A 100 1.76 12.78 30.20
N LEU A 101 1.83 11.93 31.22
CA LEU A 101 1.51 12.27 32.61
C LEU A 101 2.43 13.37 33.12
#